data_AF-A0A2T5I5V4-F1
#
_entry.id   AF-A0A2T5I5V4-F1
#
_cell.length_a   1.000
_cell.length_b   1.000
_cell.length_c   1.000
_cell.angle_alpha   90.00
_cell.angle_beta   90.00
_cell.angle_gamma   90.00
#
_symmetry.space_group_name_H-M   'P 1'
#
loop_
_entity.id
_entity.type
_entity.pdbx_description
1 polymer ?
#
loop_
_entity_poly.entity_id
_entity_poly.type
_entity_poly.pdbx_seq_one_letter_code
_entity_poly.pdbx_strand_id
1 'polypeptide(L)'
;MPSERFLQLQDQLRLLRTHLLPDQFDPTGTYDNYECVAIQSLAYRVLAHAEIESFFEDRALEAATLAHSAWESGRRVSHIAFCLLGFSGREMSLPPPTLEAPTDNKRKTWPSLVDIDKRLLPVISDFHQFIRSGNHGIKEKNLLSMLLPIGIEPKKIDSAFLAEMESFGALRGLAAHTSGKMTAKQGINPAEELKRVESLMPGIEFLDTEINTLIVGIPLAT
;
A
#
# COMPACT_ATOMS: atom_id res chain seq x y z
N MET A 1 -6.60 -17.78 2.64
CA MET A 1 -5.99 -18.15 1.35
C MET A 1 -5.35 -16.88 0.81
N PRO A 2 -4.11 -16.93 0.32
CA PRO A 2 -3.47 -15.75 -0.26
C PRO A 2 -4.21 -15.26 -1.50
N SER A 3 -4.24 -13.95 -1.72
CA SER A 3 -4.80 -13.34 -2.92
C SER A 3 -3.96 -13.66 -4.15
N GLU A 4 -4.55 -13.59 -5.34
CA GLU A 4 -3.82 -13.72 -6.59
C GLU A 4 -2.69 -12.68 -6.69
N ARG A 5 -2.94 -11.46 -6.20
CA ARG A 5 -1.94 -10.38 -6.19
C ARG A 5 -0.76 -10.67 -5.26
N PHE A 6 -0.98 -11.37 -4.15
CA PHE A 6 0.10 -11.83 -3.27
C PHE A 6 0.95 -12.91 -3.93
N LEU A 7 0.32 -13.88 -4.63
CA LEU A 7 1.05 -14.89 -5.40
C LEU A 7 1.91 -14.23 -6.49
N GLN A 8 1.37 -13.23 -7.18
CA GLN A 8 2.12 -12.43 -8.16
C GLN A 8 3.31 -11.71 -7.52
N LEU A 9 3.15 -11.11 -6.33
CA LEU A 9 4.26 -10.50 -5.59
C LEU A 9 5.37 -11.53 -5.32
N GLN A 10 5.03 -12.72 -4.83
CA GLN A 10 6.01 -13.77 -4.57
C GLN A 10 6.77 -14.19 -5.83
N ASP A 11 6.07 -14.32 -6.96
CA ASP A 11 6.69 -14.67 -8.23
C ASP A 11 7.62 -13.56 -8.74
N GLN A 12 7.22 -12.29 -8.65
CA GLN A 12 8.08 -11.16 -9.02
C GLN A 12 9.32 -11.08 -8.14
N LEU A 13 9.19 -11.21 -6.81
CA LEU A 13 10.33 -11.22 -5.90
C LEU A 13 11.28 -12.39 -6.19
N ARG A 14 10.76 -13.56 -6.56
CA ARG A 14 11.57 -14.71 -6.99
C ARG A 14 12.34 -14.42 -8.28
N LEU A 15 11.71 -13.76 -9.25
CA LEU A 15 12.37 -13.33 -10.50
C LEU A 15 13.49 -12.33 -10.19
N LEU A 16 13.21 -11.31 -9.37
CA LEU A 16 14.21 -10.32 -8.97
C LEU A 16 15.40 -10.98 -8.26
N ARG A 17 15.15 -11.91 -7.33
CA ARG A 17 16.21 -12.67 -6.65
C ARG A 17 17.07 -13.43 -7.65
N THR A 18 16.44 -14.13 -8.59
CA THR A 18 17.14 -14.96 -9.60
C THR A 18 17.98 -14.13 -10.56
N HIS A 19 17.54 -12.92 -10.91
CA HIS A 19 18.22 -12.08 -11.90
C HIS A 19 19.24 -11.10 -11.30
N LEU A 20 19.10 -10.73 -10.03
CA LEU A 20 19.86 -9.62 -9.43
C LEU A 20 20.72 -10.04 -8.24
N LEU A 21 20.52 -11.22 -7.67
CA LEU A 21 21.35 -11.71 -6.58
C LEU A 21 22.15 -12.95 -7.03
N PRO A 22 23.33 -13.20 -6.44
CA PRO A 22 24.09 -14.41 -6.69
C PRO A 22 23.31 -15.68 -6.34
N ASP A 23 23.47 -16.74 -7.14
CA ASP A 23 22.88 -18.06 -6.86
C ASP A 23 23.41 -18.68 -5.56
N GLN A 24 24.70 -18.47 -5.29
CA GLN A 24 25.37 -18.87 -4.06
C GLN A 24 25.99 -17.65 -3.39
N PHE A 25 25.70 -17.49 -2.11
CA PHE A 25 26.30 -16.42 -1.31
C PHE A 25 27.65 -16.85 -0.77
N ASP A 26 28.65 -16.01 -0.95
CA ASP A 26 29.97 -16.23 -0.36
C ASP A 26 29.92 -15.93 1.16
N PRO A 27 30.29 -16.88 2.04
CA PRO A 27 30.25 -16.69 3.50
C PRO A 27 31.15 -15.55 4.00
N THR A 28 32.23 -15.22 3.28
CA THR A 28 33.12 -14.11 3.60
C THR A 28 32.68 -12.79 2.96
N GLY A 29 31.62 -12.80 2.15
CA GLY A 29 31.08 -11.62 1.47
C GLY A 29 31.99 -11.07 0.37
N THR A 30 33.00 -11.84 -0.01
CA THR A 30 33.98 -11.51 -1.04
C THR A 30 33.52 -12.08 -2.37
N TYR A 31 33.40 -11.23 -3.38
CA TYR A 31 33.00 -11.64 -4.72
C TYR A 31 34.04 -11.16 -5.73
N ASP A 32 34.42 -11.99 -6.69
CA ASP A 32 35.40 -11.63 -7.73
C ASP A 32 34.98 -10.38 -8.52
N ASN A 33 33.67 -10.20 -8.72
CA ASN A 33 33.08 -9.01 -9.34
C ASN A 33 32.21 -8.23 -8.35
N TYR A 34 32.82 -7.88 -7.22
CA TYR A 34 32.12 -7.24 -6.10
C TYR A 34 31.38 -5.94 -6.50
N GLU A 35 31.94 -5.10 -7.37
CA GLU A 35 31.24 -3.87 -7.82
C GLU A 35 29.92 -4.19 -8.53
N CYS A 36 29.91 -5.19 -9.42
CA CYS A 36 28.70 -5.62 -10.11
C CYS A 36 27.68 -6.20 -9.14
N VAL A 37 28.11 -7.09 -8.25
CA VAL A 37 27.26 -7.72 -7.23
C VAL A 37 26.63 -6.67 -6.30
N ALA A 38 27.40 -5.64 -5.89
CA ALA A 38 26.89 -4.55 -5.08
C ALA A 38 25.82 -3.71 -5.81
N ILE A 39 26.05 -3.40 -7.09
CA ILE A 39 25.08 -2.67 -7.92
C ILE A 39 23.80 -3.48 -8.13
N GLN A 40 23.91 -4.78 -8.43
CA GLN A 40 22.74 -5.64 -8.61
C GLN A 40 21.96 -5.82 -7.30
N SER A 41 22.64 -5.90 -6.16
CA SER A 41 22.00 -5.96 -4.84
C SER A 41 21.23 -4.68 -4.49
N LEU A 42 21.75 -3.51 -4.89
CA LEU A 42 20.98 -2.26 -4.80
C LEU A 42 19.74 -2.27 -5.69
N ALA A 43 19.90 -2.72 -6.94
CA ALA A 43 18.80 -2.81 -7.87
C ALA A 43 17.71 -3.74 -7.33
N TYR A 44 18.11 -4.88 -6.74
CA TYR A 44 17.20 -5.78 -6.04
C TYR A 44 16.43 -5.07 -4.93
N ARG A 45 17.10 -4.33 -4.04
CA ARG A 45 16.43 -3.56 -2.98
C ARG A 45 15.38 -2.59 -3.54
N VAL A 46 15.76 -1.80 -4.55
CA VAL A 46 14.89 -0.77 -5.14
C VAL A 46 13.68 -1.40 -5.82
N LEU A 47 13.88 -2.46 -6.60
CA LEU A 47 12.82 -3.14 -7.32
C LEU A 47 11.91 -3.95 -6.38
N ALA A 48 12.47 -4.67 -5.40
CA ALA A 48 11.67 -5.38 -4.41
C ALA A 48 10.80 -4.43 -3.59
N HIS A 49 11.32 -3.25 -3.23
CA HIS A 49 10.51 -2.21 -2.62
C HIS A 49 9.36 -1.77 -3.52
N ALA A 50 9.61 -1.52 -4.80
CA ALA A 50 8.57 -1.10 -5.75
C ALA A 50 7.48 -2.16 -5.92
N GLU A 51 7.85 -3.45 -5.95
CA GLU A 51 6.89 -4.56 -6.02
C GLU A 51 6.01 -4.64 -4.76
N ILE A 52 6.59 -4.49 -3.57
CA ILE A 52 5.85 -4.48 -2.31
C ILE A 52 4.92 -3.26 -2.22
N GLU A 53 5.39 -2.10 -2.68
CA GLU A 53 4.59 -0.87 -2.77
C GLU A 53 3.37 -1.08 -3.66
N SER A 54 3.59 -1.51 -4.90
CA SER A 54 2.51 -1.81 -5.85
C SER A 54 1.55 -2.86 -5.31
N PHE A 55 2.04 -3.89 -4.61
CA PHE A 55 1.18 -4.88 -3.96
C PHE A 55 0.18 -4.22 -3.00
N PHE A 56 0.65 -3.40 -2.05
CA PHE A 56 -0.24 -2.76 -1.08
C PHE A 56 -1.19 -1.75 -1.73
N GLU A 57 -0.71 -1.01 -2.73
CA GLU A 57 -1.53 -0.08 -3.51
C GLU A 57 -2.67 -0.80 -4.23
N ASP A 58 -2.37 -1.87 -4.95
CA ASP A 58 -3.36 -2.66 -5.69
C ASP A 58 -4.40 -3.27 -4.74
N ARG A 59 -3.97 -3.83 -3.61
CA ARG A 59 -4.88 -4.42 -2.63
C ARG A 59 -5.79 -3.40 -1.96
N ALA A 60 -5.28 -2.21 -1.66
CA ALA A 60 -6.09 -1.11 -1.14
C ALA A 60 -7.11 -0.60 -2.18
N LEU A 61 -6.69 -0.46 -3.44
CA LEU A 61 -7.58 -0.07 -4.55
C LEU A 61 -8.67 -1.11 -4.81
N GLU A 62 -8.34 -2.39 -4.76
CA GLU A 62 -9.30 -3.48 -4.92
C GLU A 62 -10.40 -3.41 -3.85
N ALA A 63 -10.01 -3.30 -2.57
CA ALA A 63 -10.95 -3.17 -1.46
C ALA A 63 -11.88 -1.96 -1.62
N ALA A 64 -11.32 -0.78 -1.95
CA ALA A 64 -12.10 0.43 -2.17
C ALA A 64 -13.04 0.32 -3.39
N THR A 65 -12.56 -0.29 -4.48
CA THR A 65 -13.35 -0.49 -5.71
C THR A 65 -14.52 -1.43 -5.46
N LEU A 66 -14.32 -2.55 -4.75
CA LEU A 66 -15.40 -3.48 -4.44
C LEU A 66 -16.43 -2.86 -3.48
N ALA A 67 -15.97 -2.09 -2.50
CA ALA A 67 -16.87 -1.34 -1.61
C ALA A 67 -17.72 -0.32 -2.38
N HIS A 68 -17.11 0.38 -3.34
CA HIS A 68 -17.79 1.30 -4.23
C HIS A 68 -18.84 0.58 -5.10
N SER A 69 -18.48 -0.54 -5.71
CA SER A 69 -19.41 -1.33 -6.53
C SER A 69 -20.63 -1.80 -5.74
N ALA A 70 -20.46 -2.24 -4.49
CA ALA A 70 -21.57 -2.65 -3.63
C ALA A 70 -22.51 -1.49 -3.26
N TRP A 71 -21.96 -0.27 -3.11
CA TRP A 71 -22.75 0.94 -2.92
C TRP A 71 -23.56 1.29 -4.17
N GLU A 72 -22.93 1.30 -5.34
CA GLU A 72 -23.58 1.68 -6.60
C GLU A 72 -24.67 0.67 -7.01
N SER A 73 -24.45 -0.62 -6.80
CA SER A 73 -25.41 -1.65 -7.21
C SER A 73 -26.66 -1.73 -6.34
N GLY A 74 -26.57 -1.36 -5.06
CA GLY A 74 -27.65 -1.63 -4.11
C GLY A 74 -27.66 -0.81 -2.82
N ARG A 75 -26.90 0.29 -2.75
CA ARG A 75 -26.76 1.16 -1.57
C ARG A 75 -26.35 0.41 -0.30
N ARG A 76 -25.55 -0.65 -0.45
CA ARG A 76 -25.09 -1.44 0.69
C ARG A 76 -23.83 -0.81 1.29
N VAL A 77 -23.90 -0.47 2.57
CA VAL A 77 -22.74 0.06 3.31
C VAL A 77 -21.90 -1.11 3.79
N SER A 78 -20.67 -1.21 3.28
CA SER A 78 -19.65 -2.11 3.82
C SER A 78 -18.85 -1.43 4.94
N HIS A 79 -18.17 -2.22 5.77
CA HIS A 79 -17.20 -1.71 6.75
C HIS A 79 -16.14 -0.82 6.09
N ILE A 80 -15.65 -1.23 4.91
CA ILE A 80 -14.68 -0.47 4.10
C ILE A 80 -15.25 0.91 3.74
N ALA A 81 -16.48 0.99 3.24
CA ALA A 81 -17.10 2.27 2.87
C ALA A 81 -17.25 3.22 4.08
N PHE A 82 -17.62 2.65 5.24
CA PHE A 82 -17.68 3.40 6.49
C PHE A 82 -16.30 3.94 6.92
N CYS A 83 -15.27 3.10 6.91
CA CYS A 83 -13.90 3.52 7.25
C CYS A 83 -13.36 4.55 6.27
N LEU A 84 -13.59 4.40 4.97
CA LEU A 84 -13.18 5.38 3.96
C LEU A 84 -13.79 6.75 4.26
N LEU A 85 -15.08 6.80 4.59
CA LEU A 85 -15.75 8.04 5.00
C LEU A 85 -15.21 8.59 6.32
N GLY A 86 -14.95 7.73 7.31
CA GLY A 86 -14.42 8.13 8.62
C GLY A 86 -13.00 8.69 8.57
N PHE A 87 -12.15 8.14 7.70
CA PHE A 87 -10.77 8.59 7.49
C PHE A 87 -10.60 9.58 6.33
N SER A 88 -11.70 10.06 5.73
CA SER A 88 -11.62 10.94 4.56
C SER A 88 -11.17 12.38 4.86
N GLY A 89 -11.01 12.73 6.14
CA GLY A 89 -10.77 14.11 6.58
C GLY A 89 -11.92 15.09 6.31
N ARG A 90 -13.11 14.61 5.92
CA ARG A 90 -14.29 15.45 5.65
C ARG A 90 -15.15 15.58 6.90
N GLU A 91 -15.59 16.79 7.21
CA GLU A 91 -16.40 17.07 8.39
C GLU A 91 -17.78 16.39 8.34
N MET A 92 -18.20 15.76 9.44
CA MET A 92 -19.57 15.25 9.64
C MET A 92 -20.50 16.36 10.14
N SER A 93 -20.73 17.36 9.28
CA SER A 93 -21.69 18.42 9.54
C SER A 93 -23.13 17.89 9.57
N LEU A 94 -23.97 18.56 10.36
CA LEU A 94 -25.42 18.31 10.39
C LEU A 94 -26.04 18.56 9.01
N PRO A 95 -27.11 17.84 8.63
CA PRO A 95 -27.85 18.14 7.41
C PRO A 95 -28.31 19.60 7.38
N PRO A 96 -28.33 20.24 6.19
CA PRO A 96 -28.79 21.61 6.08
C PRO A 96 -30.28 21.72 6.41
N PRO A 97 -30.75 22.90 6.86
CA PRO A 97 -32.16 23.11 7.24
C PRO A 97 -33.12 23.09 6.03
N THR A 98 -32.61 23.13 4.80
CA THR A 98 -33.39 23.13 3.56
C THR A 98 -32.78 22.17 2.54
N LEU A 99 -33.63 21.56 1.71
CA LEU A 99 -33.18 20.72 0.60
C LEU A 99 -32.54 21.54 -0.54
N GLU A 100 -33.02 22.77 -0.73
CA GLU A 100 -32.50 23.68 -1.76
C GLU A 100 -31.46 24.64 -1.20
N ALA A 101 -30.52 25.02 -2.06
CA ALA A 101 -29.47 25.97 -1.71
C ALA A 101 -30.07 27.36 -1.46
N PRO A 102 -29.75 28.01 -0.33
CA PRO A 102 -30.32 29.32 0.01
C PRO A 102 -29.77 30.45 -0.86
N THR A 103 -28.63 30.23 -1.54
CA THR A 103 -28.00 31.19 -2.45
C THR A 103 -27.31 30.48 -3.62
N ASP A 104 -27.19 31.17 -4.76
CA ASP A 104 -26.53 30.62 -5.96
C ASP A 104 -25.07 30.20 -5.69
N ASN A 105 -24.35 30.94 -4.86
CA ASN A 105 -22.95 30.64 -4.53
C ASN A 105 -22.78 29.29 -3.80
N LYS A 106 -23.82 28.80 -3.11
CA LYS A 106 -23.80 27.49 -2.44
C LYS A 106 -24.28 26.35 -3.32
N ARG A 107 -24.88 26.63 -4.47
CA ARG A 107 -25.54 25.63 -5.33
C ARG A 107 -24.62 24.50 -5.77
N LYS A 108 -23.32 24.77 -5.95
CA LYS A 108 -22.32 23.76 -6.35
C LYS A 108 -21.97 22.78 -5.24
N THR A 109 -21.89 23.24 -3.99
CA THR A 109 -21.51 22.42 -2.83
C THR A 109 -22.70 21.85 -2.09
N TRP A 110 -23.90 22.41 -2.28
CA TRP A 110 -25.14 21.95 -1.64
C TRP A 110 -25.43 20.45 -1.82
N PRO A 111 -25.24 19.84 -3.02
CA PRO A 111 -25.51 18.42 -3.20
C PRO A 111 -24.73 17.52 -2.22
N SER A 112 -23.47 17.84 -1.89
CA SER A 112 -22.69 17.04 -0.93
C SER A 112 -23.17 17.16 0.52
N LEU A 113 -24.06 18.11 0.81
CA LEU A 113 -24.67 18.31 2.14
C LEU A 113 -26.01 17.57 2.28
N VAL A 114 -26.69 17.26 1.17
CA VAL A 114 -28.03 16.65 1.16
C VAL A 114 -28.05 15.23 0.60
N ASP A 115 -27.10 14.90 -0.28
CA ASP A 115 -27.01 13.62 -0.97
C ASP A 115 -25.73 12.89 -0.57
N ILE A 116 -25.92 11.70 0.03
CA ILE A 116 -24.84 10.85 0.50
C ILE A 116 -23.96 10.34 -0.65
N ASP A 117 -24.51 10.17 -1.86
CA ASP A 117 -23.72 9.75 -3.03
C ASP A 117 -22.72 10.83 -3.42
N LYS A 118 -23.18 12.08 -3.40
CA LYS A 118 -22.35 13.26 -3.66
C LYS A 118 -21.31 13.50 -2.57
N ARG A 119 -21.43 12.81 -1.44
CA ARG A 119 -20.47 12.82 -0.35
C ARG A 119 -19.49 11.64 -0.41
N LEU A 120 -19.97 10.43 -0.72
CA LEU A 120 -19.16 9.21 -0.75
C LEU A 120 -18.28 9.12 -2.02
N LEU A 121 -18.81 9.45 -3.20
CA LEU A 121 -18.06 9.34 -4.45
C LEU A 121 -16.74 10.14 -4.45
N PRO A 122 -16.73 11.41 -3.98
CA PRO A 122 -15.47 12.14 -3.89
C PRO A 122 -14.49 11.52 -2.89
N VAL A 123 -14.96 10.93 -1.77
CA VAL A 123 -14.09 10.25 -0.79
C VAL A 123 -13.34 9.09 -1.44
N ILE A 124 -14.07 8.23 -2.16
CA ILE A 124 -13.48 7.08 -2.86
C ILE A 124 -12.53 7.56 -3.97
N SER A 125 -12.90 8.62 -4.70
CA SER A 125 -12.05 9.21 -5.74
C SER A 125 -10.76 9.80 -5.19
N ASP A 126 -10.85 10.54 -4.07
CA ASP A 126 -9.70 11.13 -3.38
C ASP A 126 -8.77 10.02 -2.86
N PHE A 127 -9.33 8.94 -2.32
CA PHE A 127 -8.56 7.77 -1.89
C PHE A 127 -7.84 7.11 -3.07
N HIS A 128 -8.54 6.84 -4.19
CA HIS A 128 -7.92 6.31 -5.40
C HIS A 128 -6.79 7.21 -5.94
N GLN A 129 -6.99 8.53 -5.91
CA GLN A 129 -5.99 9.50 -6.34
C GLN A 129 -4.77 9.49 -5.42
N PHE A 130 -4.99 9.40 -4.11
CA PHE A 130 -3.93 9.26 -3.13
C PHE A 130 -3.11 8.00 -3.39
N ILE A 131 -3.75 6.84 -3.55
CA ILE A 131 -3.03 5.59 -3.80
C ILE A 131 -2.21 5.65 -5.09
N ARG A 132 -2.79 6.11 -6.21
CA ARG A 132 -2.12 6.10 -7.53
C ARG A 132 -1.03 7.14 -7.72
N SER A 133 -1.09 8.26 -7.01
CA SER A 133 -0.24 9.42 -7.32
C SER A 133 0.29 10.15 -6.10
N GLY A 134 -0.25 9.90 -4.92
CA GLY A 134 0.20 10.51 -3.66
C GLY A 134 1.03 9.57 -2.78
N ASN A 135 0.90 8.25 -2.96
CA ASN A 135 1.72 7.28 -2.26
C ASN A 135 3.06 7.09 -2.97
N HIS A 136 4.14 7.12 -2.19
CA HIS A 136 5.53 7.06 -2.67
C HIS A 136 6.42 6.26 -1.72
N GLY A 137 5.87 5.21 -1.13
CA GLY A 137 6.63 4.38 -0.21
C GLY A 137 5.82 3.29 0.48
N ILE A 138 6.54 2.54 1.30
CA ILE A 138 6.00 1.48 2.16
C ILE A 138 6.35 1.70 3.64
N LYS A 139 6.78 2.92 3.98
CA LYS A 139 7.04 3.35 5.35
C LYS A 139 5.77 3.33 6.18
N GLU A 140 5.91 3.43 7.51
CA GLU A 140 4.75 3.35 8.42
C GLU A 140 3.64 4.32 8.02
N LYS A 141 3.98 5.60 7.79
CA LYS A 141 3.01 6.61 7.35
C LYS A 141 2.26 6.21 6.07
N ASN A 142 2.95 5.54 5.14
CA ASN A 142 2.40 5.13 3.85
C ASN A 142 1.43 3.98 4.06
N LEU A 143 1.88 2.93 4.76
CA LEU A 143 1.04 1.77 5.08
C LEU A 143 -0.21 2.17 5.86
N LEU A 144 -0.08 2.98 6.91
CA LEU A 144 -1.25 3.42 7.70
C LEU A 144 -2.24 4.23 6.86
N SER A 145 -1.75 5.06 5.94
CA SER A 145 -2.60 5.84 5.02
C SER A 145 -3.32 4.98 3.97
N MET A 146 -2.87 3.74 3.72
CA MET A 146 -3.54 2.79 2.82
C MET A 146 -4.45 1.82 3.59
N LEU A 147 -3.98 1.29 4.72
CA LEU A 147 -4.60 0.18 5.45
C LEU A 147 -5.73 0.63 6.39
N LEU A 148 -5.57 1.76 7.08
CA LEU A 148 -6.60 2.22 8.02
C LEU A 148 -7.88 2.69 7.30
N PRO A 149 -7.81 3.43 6.17
CA PRO A 149 -9.02 3.85 5.45
C PRO A 149 -9.83 2.69 4.88
N ILE A 150 -9.18 1.57 4.52
CA ILE A 150 -9.91 0.36 4.10
C ILE A 150 -10.43 -0.45 5.29
N GLY A 151 -10.07 -0.10 6.53
CA GLY A 151 -10.66 -0.66 7.74
C GLY A 151 -9.84 -1.76 8.41
N ILE A 152 -8.54 -1.88 8.11
CA ILE A 152 -7.63 -2.75 8.88
C ILE A 152 -7.51 -2.21 10.30
N GLU A 153 -7.73 -3.09 11.28
CA GLU A 153 -7.65 -2.72 12.69
C GLU A 153 -6.19 -2.46 13.10
N PRO A 154 -5.87 -1.33 13.78
CA PRO A 154 -4.48 -1.01 14.17
C PRO A 154 -3.79 -2.11 14.98
N LYS A 155 -4.52 -2.80 15.86
CA LYS A 155 -4.00 -3.90 16.68
C LYS A 155 -3.58 -5.15 15.88
N LYS A 156 -3.99 -5.24 14.61
CA LYS A 156 -3.60 -6.32 13.70
C LYS A 156 -2.32 -5.96 12.93
N ILE A 157 -1.88 -4.71 12.99
CA ILE A 157 -0.65 -4.28 12.36
C ILE A 157 0.47 -4.40 13.40
N ASP A 158 1.33 -5.39 13.21
CA ASP A 158 2.45 -5.62 14.13
C ASP A 158 3.45 -4.46 14.09
N SER A 159 3.83 -3.96 15.27
CA SER A 159 4.76 -2.84 15.41
C SER A 159 6.19 -3.20 14.98
N ALA A 160 6.60 -4.47 15.14
CA ALA A 160 7.92 -4.90 14.69
C ALA A 160 7.97 -4.94 13.16
N PHE A 161 6.94 -5.47 12.50
CA PHE A 161 6.77 -5.38 11.06
C PHE A 161 6.81 -3.92 10.54
N LEU A 162 6.11 -2.99 11.19
CA LEU A 162 6.16 -1.57 10.81
C LEU A 162 7.58 -0.99 10.91
N ALA A 163 8.33 -1.33 11.97
CA ALA A 163 9.70 -0.90 12.13
C ALA A 163 10.63 -1.47 11.04
N GLU A 164 10.42 -2.72 10.63
CA GLU A 164 11.16 -3.34 9.53
C GLU A 164 10.86 -2.65 8.19
N MET A 165 9.58 -2.35 7.92
CA MET A 165 9.14 -1.63 6.72
C MET A 165 9.69 -0.19 6.68
N GLU A 166 9.73 0.51 7.82
CA GLU A 166 10.32 1.84 7.94
C GLU A 166 11.82 1.82 7.61
N SER A 167 12.53 0.84 8.18
CA SER A 167 13.96 0.61 7.93
C SER A 167 14.22 0.29 6.45
N PHE A 168 13.43 -0.62 5.87
CA PHE A 168 13.58 -1.01 4.47
C PHE A 168 13.31 0.17 3.51
N GLY A 169 12.24 0.93 3.75
CA GLY A 169 11.93 2.15 3.00
C GLY A 169 13.03 3.22 3.10
N ALA A 170 13.64 3.38 4.28
CA ALA A 170 14.77 4.29 4.47
C ALA A 170 16.01 3.84 3.67
N LEU A 171 16.30 2.54 3.68
CA LEU A 171 17.41 1.95 2.94
C LEU A 171 17.23 2.06 1.42
N ARG A 172 15.99 2.00 0.91
CA ARG A 172 15.68 2.33 -0.49
C ARG A 172 15.95 3.81 -0.80
N GLY A 173 15.56 4.71 0.09
CA GLY A 173 15.86 6.14 -0.06
C GLY A 173 17.36 6.42 -0.16
N LEU A 174 18.16 5.82 0.72
CA LEU A 174 19.63 5.91 0.67
C LEU A 174 20.21 5.33 -0.63
N ALA A 175 19.69 4.18 -1.08
CA ALA A 175 20.10 3.56 -2.33
C ALA A 175 19.86 4.47 -3.55
N ALA A 176 18.70 5.14 -3.61
CA ALA A 176 18.34 6.04 -4.71
C ALA A 176 19.15 7.35 -4.74
N HIS A 177 19.65 7.80 -3.58
CA HIS A 177 20.41 9.06 -3.45
C HIS A 177 21.94 8.86 -3.45
N THR A 178 22.44 7.63 -3.43
CA THR A 178 23.88 7.32 -3.41
C THR A 178 24.37 7.01 -4.82
N SER A 179 25.39 7.73 -5.30
CA SER A 179 26.01 7.40 -6.60
C SER A 179 26.69 6.02 -6.57
N GLY A 180 26.65 5.26 -7.68
CA GLY A 180 27.16 3.89 -7.73
C GLY A 180 28.62 3.71 -7.28
N LYS A 181 29.47 4.74 -7.43
CA LYS A 181 30.86 4.74 -6.92
C LYS A 181 30.97 4.78 -5.40
N MET A 182 30.01 5.40 -4.71
CA MET A 182 29.97 5.44 -3.25
C MET A 182 29.40 4.14 -2.68
N THR A 183 28.52 3.47 -3.43
CA THR A 183 27.89 2.22 -3.00
C THR A 183 28.85 1.03 -2.99
N ALA A 184 29.73 0.91 -3.99
CA ALA A 184 30.76 -0.14 -3.95
C ALA A 184 31.59 -0.06 -2.65
N LYS A 185 31.81 1.14 -2.11
CA LYS A 185 32.53 1.32 -0.84
C LYS A 185 31.72 0.98 0.42
N GLN A 186 30.40 0.83 0.34
CA GLN A 186 29.51 0.68 1.50
C GLN A 186 29.30 -0.76 1.98
N GLY A 187 29.87 -1.79 1.33
CA GLY A 187 29.82 -3.15 1.87
C GLY A 187 28.43 -3.77 1.83
N ILE A 188 27.70 -3.63 0.72
CA ILE A 188 26.36 -4.24 0.58
C ILE A 188 26.51 -5.76 0.49
N ASN A 189 25.77 -6.46 1.35
CA ASN A 189 25.72 -7.92 1.36
C ASN A 189 24.43 -8.41 0.67
N PRO A 190 24.53 -9.11 -0.48
CA PRO A 190 23.38 -9.66 -1.20
C PRO A 190 22.49 -10.57 -0.35
N ALA A 191 23.10 -11.38 0.55
CA ALA A 191 22.37 -12.30 1.41
C ALA A 191 21.50 -11.56 2.43
N GLU A 192 22.02 -10.45 2.98
CA GLU A 192 21.25 -9.62 3.92
C GLU A 192 20.12 -8.87 3.23
N GLU A 193 20.27 -8.48 1.95
CA GLU A 193 19.18 -7.89 1.18
C GLU A 193 18.05 -8.89 0.92
N LEU A 194 18.39 -10.14 0.56
CA LEU A 194 17.39 -11.19 0.41
C LEU A 194 16.67 -11.45 1.73
N LYS A 195 17.44 -11.70 2.79
CA LYS A 195 16.91 -12.00 4.13
C LYS A 195 15.98 -10.90 4.64
N ARG A 196 16.31 -9.63 4.35
CA ARG A 196 15.46 -8.49 4.74
C ARG A 196 14.12 -8.52 4.00
N VAL A 197 14.10 -8.85 2.70
CA VAL A 197 12.82 -8.97 1.97
C VAL A 197 12.03 -10.18 2.48
N GLU A 198 12.70 -11.31 2.71
CA GLU A 198 12.07 -12.53 3.22
C GLU A 198 11.47 -12.33 4.63
N SER A 199 12.10 -11.54 5.51
CA SER A 199 11.57 -11.26 6.85
C SER A 199 10.25 -10.47 6.83
N LEU A 200 10.02 -9.68 5.78
CA LEU A 200 8.79 -8.90 5.62
C LEU A 200 7.60 -9.76 5.14
N MET A 201 7.87 -10.84 4.41
CA MET A 201 6.84 -11.63 3.73
C MET A 201 5.74 -12.17 4.65
N PRO A 202 6.02 -12.69 5.86
CA PRO A 202 4.97 -13.13 6.78
C PRO A 202 4.00 -12.01 7.17
N GLY A 203 4.52 -10.79 7.41
CA GLY A 203 3.69 -9.63 7.73
C GLY A 203 2.83 -9.17 6.55
N ILE A 204 3.39 -9.22 5.34
CA ILE A 204 2.67 -8.90 4.10
C ILE A 204 1.54 -9.92 3.85
N GLU A 205 1.82 -11.22 4.00
CA GLU A 205 0.82 -12.29 3.83
C GLU A 205 -0.32 -12.19 4.85
N PHE A 206 0.03 -11.87 6.10
CA PHE A 206 -0.95 -11.66 7.15
C PHE A 206 -1.90 -10.50 6.79
N LEU A 207 -1.35 -9.35 6.39
CA LEU A 207 -2.15 -8.20 5.97
C LEU A 207 -2.98 -8.51 4.71
N ASP A 208 -2.46 -9.27 3.75
CA ASP A 208 -3.23 -9.71 2.59
C ASP A 208 -4.49 -10.50 3.00
N THR A 209 -4.32 -11.39 3.98
CA THR A 209 -5.41 -12.20 4.54
C THR A 209 -6.44 -11.34 5.26
N GLU A 210 -6.01 -10.32 5.99
CA GLU A 210 -6.91 -9.36 6.62
C GLU A 210 -7.69 -8.54 5.58
N ILE A 211 -7.04 -8.11 4.50
CA ILE A 211 -7.72 -7.41 3.39
C ILE A 211 -8.74 -8.35 2.73
N ASN A 212 -8.40 -9.62 2.49
CA ASN A 212 -9.35 -10.60 1.96
C ASN A 212 -10.58 -10.77 2.87
N THR A 213 -10.37 -10.79 4.19
CA THR A 213 -11.47 -10.89 5.16
C THR A 213 -12.41 -9.70 5.06
N LEU A 214 -11.87 -8.49 4.89
CA LEU A 214 -12.66 -7.28 4.67
C LEU A 214 -13.44 -7.32 3.35
N ILE A 215 -12.80 -7.77 2.27
CA ILE A 215 -13.41 -7.88 0.95
C ILE A 215 -14.56 -8.90 0.96
N VAL A 216 -14.36 -10.09 1.54
CA VAL A 216 -15.40 -11.12 1.65
C VAL A 216 -16.58 -10.64 2.51
N GLY A 217 -16.33 -9.74 3.47
CA GLY A 217 -17.37 -9.09 4.27
C GLY A 217 -18.21 -8.05 3.52
N ILE A 218 -17.88 -7.71 2.27
CA ILE A 218 -18.67 -6.77 1.46
C ILE A 218 -20.01 -7.43 1.09
N PRO A 219 -21.15 -6.78 1.39
CA PRO A 219 -22.46 -7.34 1.04
C PRO A 219 -22.61 -7.51 -0.48
N LEU A 220 -22.90 -8.73 -0.95
CA LEU A 220 -23.17 -9.00 -2.36
C LEU A 220 -24.50 -8.38 -2.82
N ALA A 221 -24.54 -7.95 -4.09
CA ALA A 221 -25.80 -7.65 -4.76
C ALA A 221 -26.58 -8.95 -4.96
N THR A 222 -27.74 -9.05 -4.31
CA THR A 222 -28.74 -10.11 -4.54
C THR A 222 -29.61 -9.78 -5.73
#